data_AF-A0A232FKE3-F1
#
_entry.id   AF-A0A232FKE3-F1
#
_cell.length_a   1.000
_cell.length_b   1.000
_cell.length_c   1.000
_cell.angle_alpha   90.00
_cell.angle_beta   90.00
_cell.angle_gamma   90.00
#
_symmetry.space_group_name_H-M   'P 1'
#
loop_
_entity.id
_entity.type
_entity.pdbx_description
1 polymer ?
#
loop_
_entity_poly.entity_id
_entity_poly.type
_entity_poly.pdbx_seq_one_letter_code
_entity_poly.pdbx_strand_id
1 'polypeptide(L)'
;MNNAFKNRIRTAVIANLTHIDIINFLQDSAILFSRRIKSMMRSIDKALKINTVLSCKFTKTCMKSNENVGEKEEECIETKYFNTKNHECVSATLLNKSFKSNVIEPLLTDIEEFQERDFGWTLHSIENIHININKFNPMRTGSSYIPLPGFIEKRKACISVKNYDNKCFIWAILFALCPVKHGNHSNRLNSYIQYF
;
A
#
# COMPACT_ATOMS: atom_id res chain seq x y z
N MET A 1 0.29 20.78 12.86
CA MET A 1 -0.57 20.18 11.83
C MET A 1 0.02 18.87 11.34
N ASN A 2 -0.62 17.73 11.68
CA ASN A 2 -0.28 16.43 11.12
C ASN A 2 -1.04 16.26 9.81
N ASN A 3 -0.44 16.63 8.69
CA ASN A 3 -1.07 16.44 7.38
C ASN A 3 -0.95 14.98 6.94
N ALA A 4 -2.04 14.41 6.44
CA ALA A 4 -2.12 13.03 5.92
C ALA A 4 -1.11 12.71 4.80
N PHE A 5 -0.56 13.75 4.15
CA PHE A 5 0.40 13.64 3.06
C PHE A 5 1.88 13.74 3.48
N LYS A 6 2.20 13.83 4.77
CA LYS A 6 3.60 13.98 5.24
C LYS A 6 4.52 12.85 4.75
N ASN A 7 3.96 11.67 4.49
CA ASN A 7 4.69 10.51 3.97
C ASN A 7 4.59 10.33 2.45
N ARG A 8 3.85 11.18 1.73
CA ARG A 8 3.68 11.07 0.28
C ARG A 8 4.96 11.53 -0.42
N ILE A 9 5.59 10.63 -1.19
CA ILE A 9 6.73 10.98 -2.04
C ILE A 9 6.21 11.65 -3.30
N ARG A 10 5.25 10.97 -3.96
CA ARG A 10 4.73 11.40 -5.26
C ARG A 10 3.38 10.77 -5.54
N THR A 11 2.55 11.52 -6.25
CA THR A 11 1.40 10.97 -6.98
C THR A 11 1.70 11.10 -8.46
N ALA A 12 1.62 10.00 -9.20
CA ALA A 12 1.73 9.98 -10.66
C ALA A 12 0.33 9.71 -11.24
N VAL A 13 0.05 10.28 -12.41
CA VAL A 13 -1.18 10.03 -13.14
C VAL A 13 -0.80 9.55 -14.53
N ILE A 14 -1.40 8.46 -14.95
CA ILE A 14 -1.35 7.99 -16.33
C ILE A 14 -2.75 8.24 -16.89
N ALA A 15 -2.86 9.25 -17.75
CA ALA A 15 -4.12 9.55 -18.42
C ALA A 15 -4.34 8.57 -19.57
N ASN A 16 -5.57 8.12 -19.73
CA ASN A 16 -5.94 7.38 -20.91
C ASN A 16 -6.18 8.35 -22.07
N LEU A 17 -5.58 8.06 -23.24
CA LEU A 17 -5.74 8.87 -24.44
C LEU A 17 -6.48 8.12 -25.55
N THR A 18 -6.31 6.80 -25.62
CA THR A 18 -6.72 6.00 -26.78
C THR A 18 -7.26 4.62 -26.43
N HIS A 19 -7.11 4.15 -25.19
CA HIS A 19 -7.52 2.80 -24.82
C HIS A 19 -9.03 2.73 -24.61
N ILE A 20 -9.65 1.76 -25.27
CA ILE A 20 -11.04 1.36 -25.05
C ILE A 20 -11.07 0.20 -24.05
N ASP A 21 -10.17 -0.76 -24.25
CA ASP A 21 -10.05 -1.94 -23.38
C ASP A 21 -9.22 -1.66 -22.13
N ILE A 22 -9.78 -2.00 -20.97
CA ILE A 22 -9.18 -1.75 -19.67
C ILE A 22 -7.96 -2.61 -19.41
N ILE A 23 -7.95 -3.86 -19.89
CA ILE A 23 -6.83 -4.77 -19.67
C ILE A 23 -5.59 -4.22 -20.38
N ASN A 24 -5.74 -3.80 -21.64
CA ASN A 24 -4.67 -3.18 -22.41
C ASN A 24 -4.17 -1.89 -21.76
N PHE A 25 -5.07 -1.00 -21.32
CA PHE A 25 -4.68 0.23 -20.60
C PHE A 25 -3.85 -0.07 -19.33
N LEU A 26 -4.27 -1.06 -18.54
CA LEU A 26 -3.57 -1.46 -17.32
C LEU A 26 -2.23 -2.12 -17.61
N GLN A 27 -2.14 -2.93 -18.68
CA GLN A 27 -0.88 -3.55 -19.12
C GLN A 27 0.15 -2.49 -19.56
N ASP A 28 -0.27 -1.50 -20.36
CA ASP A 28 0.62 -0.41 -20.77
C ASP A 28 1.00 0.50 -19.59
N SER A 29 0.05 0.73 -18.69
CA SER A 29 0.31 1.42 -17.43
C SER A 29 1.36 0.69 -16.57
N ALA A 30 1.41 -0.64 -16.62
CA ALA A 30 2.41 -1.44 -15.90
C ALA A 30 3.84 -1.16 -16.39
N ILE A 31 4.02 -0.88 -17.69
CA ILE A 31 5.33 -0.54 -18.27
C ILE A 31 5.81 0.80 -17.71
N LEU A 32 4.93 1.81 -17.72
CA LEU A 32 5.22 3.14 -17.18
C LEU A 32 5.47 3.11 -15.67
N PHE A 33 4.66 2.34 -14.94
CA PHE A 33 4.83 2.07 -13.52
C PHE A 33 6.21 1.48 -13.24
N SER A 34 6.56 0.37 -13.89
CA SER A 34 7.83 -0.34 -13.66
C SER A 34 9.03 0.57 -13.92
N ARG A 35 9.00 1.37 -15.00
CA ARG A 35 10.08 2.32 -15.30
C ARG A 35 10.21 3.39 -14.21
N ARG A 36 9.09 3.96 -13.75
CA ARG A 36 9.09 5.04 -12.75
C ARG A 36 9.53 4.54 -11.37
N ILE A 37 9.02 3.39 -10.94
CA ILE A 37 9.38 2.78 -9.66
C ILE A 37 10.86 2.39 -9.62
N LYS A 38 11.40 1.75 -10.67
CA LYS A 38 12.84 1.46 -10.76
C LYS A 38 13.71 2.71 -10.69
N SER A 39 13.28 3.82 -11.29
CA SER A 39 13.99 5.10 -11.19
C SER A 39 14.00 5.62 -9.76
N MET A 40 12.86 5.61 -9.09
CA MET A 40 12.74 6.12 -7.72
C MET A 40 13.46 5.26 -6.68
N MET A 41 13.43 3.94 -6.84
CA MET A 41 14.13 3.03 -5.93
C MET A 41 15.65 3.18 -5.99
N ARG A 42 16.17 3.64 -7.13
CA ARG A 42 17.60 3.95 -7.30
C ARG A 42 18.00 5.29 -6.70
N SER A 43 17.11 6.28 -6.68
CA SER A 43 17.46 7.67 -6.32
C SER A 43 16.95 8.14 -4.96
N ILE A 44 15.92 7.53 -4.38
CA ILE A 44 15.26 8.05 -3.18
C ILE A 44 15.21 7.01 -2.05
N ASP A 45 14.38 5.97 -2.19
CA ASP A 45 14.04 5.05 -1.11
C ASP A 45 14.14 3.60 -1.58
N LYS A 46 14.76 2.73 -0.76
CA LYS A 46 14.90 1.29 -1.06
C LYS A 46 13.59 0.49 -0.88
N ALA A 47 12.60 1.11 -0.24
CA ALA A 47 11.31 0.52 0.07
C ALA A 47 10.20 1.58 -0.07
N LEU A 48 9.12 1.20 -0.73
CA LEU A 48 7.98 2.06 -1.07
C LEU A 48 6.68 1.39 -0.65
N LYS A 49 5.67 2.20 -0.33
CA LYS A 49 4.29 1.73 -0.11
C LYS A 49 3.39 2.40 -1.13
N ILE A 50 2.74 1.59 -1.95
CA ILE A 50 2.04 2.02 -3.16
C ILE A 50 0.58 1.65 -3.04
N ASN A 51 -0.31 2.56 -3.40
CA ASN A 51 -1.68 2.22 -3.77
C ASN A 51 -2.05 2.90 -5.09
N THR A 52 -3.13 2.43 -5.69
CA THR A 52 -3.53 2.85 -7.02
C THR A 52 -5.02 3.17 -7.01
N VAL A 53 -5.41 4.19 -7.77
CA VAL A 53 -6.81 4.57 -7.95
C VAL A 53 -7.10 4.64 -9.44
N LEU A 54 -8.02 3.82 -9.91
CA LEU A 54 -8.51 3.86 -11.28
C LEU A 54 -9.80 4.69 -11.34
N SER A 55 -9.87 5.61 -12.29
CA SER A 55 -11.05 6.42 -12.58
C SER A 55 -11.65 6.01 -13.91
N CYS A 56 -12.93 5.65 -13.91
CA CYS A 56 -13.68 5.24 -15.09
C CYS A 56 -15.06 5.93 -15.10
N LYS A 57 -15.59 6.21 -16.28
CA LYS A 57 -17.00 6.58 -16.46
C LYS A 57 -17.81 5.33 -16.74
N PHE A 58 -18.94 5.22 -16.09
CA PHE A 58 -19.96 4.21 -16.34
C PHE A 58 -21.22 4.89 -16.84
N THR A 59 -21.93 4.21 -17.72
CA THR A 59 -23.23 4.64 -18.25
C THR A 59 -24.32 3.67 -17.83
N LYS A 60 -25.50 4.19 -17.55
CA LYS A 60 -26.72 3.41 -17.27
C LYS A 60 -27.91 4.07 -17.94
N THR A 61 -28.61 3.29 -18.76
CA THR A 61 -29.87 3.72 -19.36
C THR A 61 -30.98 3.65 -18.32
N CYS A 62 -31.69 4.76 -18.14
CA CYS A 62 -32.85 4.86 -17.25
C CYS A 62 -34.08 5.27 -18.06
N MET A 63 -35.23 4.68 -17.77
CA MET A 63 -36.50 5.16 -18.30
C MET A 63 -37.10 6.16 -17.31
N LYS A 64 -37.43 7.36 -17.79
CA LYS A 64 -38.26 8.30 -17.02
C LYS A 64 -39.64 8.38 -17.67
N SER A 65 -40.67 8.13 -16.87
CA SER A 65 -42.04 8.45 -17.21
C SER A 65 -42.33 9.89 -16.78
N ASN A 66 -42.63 10.76 -17.75
CA ASN A 66 -43.27 12.04 -17.46
C ASN A 66 -44.74 11.91 -17.82
N GLU A 67 -45.63 12.30 -16.89
CA GLU A 67 -47.09 12.20 -17.02
C GLU A 67 -47.65 12.81 -18.32
N ASN A 68 -46.88 13.67 -19.00
CA ASN A 68 -47.31 14.43 -20.18
C ASN A 68 -46.52 14.16 -21.48
N VAL A 69 -45.47 13.31 -21.50
CA VAL A 69 -44.56 13.21 -22.66
C VAL A 69 -44.23 11.77 -23.13
N GLY A 70 -44.74 10.73 -22.48
CA GLY A 70 -44.39 9.34 -22.79
C GLY A 70 -43.01 8.95 -22.25
N GLU A 71 -42.65 7.67 -22.36
CA GLU A 71 -41.38 7.14 -21.89
C GLU A 71 -40.22 7.68 -22.72
N LYS A 72 -39.21 8.27 -22.07
CA LYS A 72 -37.96 8.66 -22.70
C LYS A 72 -36.79 7.90 -22.09
N GLU A 73 -35.93 7.38 -22.96
CA GLU A 73 -34.63 6.84 -22.58
C GLU A 73 -33.70 8.01 -22.24
N GLU A 74 -33.15 8.00 -21.03
CA GLU A 74 -32.16 8.96 -20.58
C GLU A 74 -30.90 8.20 -20.17
N GLU A 75 -29.75 8.68 -20.66
CA GLU A 75 -28.45 8.08 -20.38
C GLU A 75 -27.80 8.79 -19.19
N CYS A 76 -27.59 8.05 -18.10
CA CYS A 76 -26.92 8.55 -16.90
C CYS A 76 -25.43 8.16 -16.94
N ILE A 77 -24.53 9.14 -17.04
CA ILE A 77 -23.08 8.91 -16.99
C ILE A 77 -22.53 9.33 -15.62
N GLU A 78 -21.84 8.43 -14.94
CA GLU A 78 -21.23 8.68 -13.63
C GLU A 78 -19.77 8.25 -13.59
N THR A 79 -18.93 9.02 -12.90
CA THR A 79 -17.52 8.65 -12.67
C THR A 79 -17.40 7.81 -11.40
N LYS A 80 -16.79 6.63 -11.52
CA LYS A 80 -16.51 5.71 -10.43
C LYS A 80 -15.00 5.55 -10.22
N TYR A 81 -14.62 5.32 -8.96
CA TYR A 81 -13.23 5.21 -8.53
C TYR A 81 -12.99 3.86 -7.85
N PHE A 82 -11.99 3.13 -8.32
CA PHE A 82 -11.61 1.81 -7.81
C PHE A 82 -10.23 1.91 -7.16
N ASN A 83 -10.14 1.55 -5.88
CA ASN A 83 -8.96 1.78 -5.05
C ASN A 83 -8.31 0.47 -4.64
N THR A 84 -7.03 0.32 -4.96
CA THR A 84 -6.27 -0.84 -4.48
C THR A 84 -5.80 -0.65 -3.04
N LYS A 85 -5.62 -1.77 -2.35
CA LYS A 85 -4.95 -1.77 -1.04
C LYS A 85 -3.50 -1.31 -1.18
N ASN A 86 -2.98 -0.74 -0.10
CA ASN A 86 -1.56 -0.44 -0.05
C ASN A 86 -0.74 -1.74 -0.10
N HIS A 87 0.21 -1.81 -1.02
CA HIS A 87 1.16 -2.90 -1.12
C HIS A 87 2.60 -2.38 -1.01
N GLU A 88 3.47 -3.26 -0.54
CA GLU A 88 4.88 -2.94 -0.31
C GLU A 88 5.70 -3.28 -1.53
N CYS A 89 6.62 -2.40 -1.88
CA CYS A 89 7.53 -2.58 -3.00
C CYS A 89 8.96 -2.31 -2.52
N VAL A 90 9.77 -3.37 -2.44
CA VAL A 90 11.16 -3.34 -1.98
C VAL A 90 12.10 -3.73 -3.11
N SER A 91 13.41 -3.52 -2.94
CA SER A 91 14.41 -3.78 -4.02
C SER A 91 14.35 -5.17 -4.64
N ALA A 92 13.91 -6.18 -3.90
CA ALA A 92 13.78 -7.56 -4.39
C ALA A 92 12.44 -7.84 -5.10
N THR A 93 11.49 -6.90 -5.08
CA THR A 93 10.15 -7.10 -5.65
C THR A 93 10.20 -7.17 -7.17
N LEU A 94 9.64 -8.24 -7.74
CA LEU A 94 9.40 -8.35 -9.18
C LEU A 94 8.22 -7.44 -9.57
N LEU A 95 8.53 -6.25 -10.09
CA LEU A 95 7.53 -5.20 -10.33
C LEU A 95 6.37 -5.62 -11.23
N ASN A 96 6.63 -6.36 -12.32
CA ASN A 96 5.58 -6.81 -13.22
C ASN A 96 4.59 -7.75 -12.52
N LYS A 97 5.11 -8.71 -11.74
CA LYS A 97 4.29 -9.62 -10.95
C LYS A 97 3.51 -8.86 -9.88
N SER A 98 4.19 -7.95 -9.18
CA SER A 98 3.58 -7.10 -8.15
C SER A 98 2.46 -6.23 -8.70
N PHE A 99 2.65 -5.61 -9.87
CA PHE A 99 1.63 -4.77 -10.48
C PHE A 99 0.44 -5.61 -10.94
N LYS A 100 0.69 -6.78 -11.55
CA LYS A 100 -0.38 -7.70 -11.92
C LYS A 100 -1.24 -8.10 -10.72
N SER A 101 -0.62 -8.62 -9.65
CA SER A 101 -1.37 -9.18 -8.52
C SER A 101 -1.97 -8.12 -7.57
N ASN A 102 -1.33 -6.96 -7.43
CA ASN A 102 -1.79 -5.93 -6.48
C ASN A 102 -2.56 -4.78 -7.14
N VAL A 103 -2.56 -4.70 -8.47
CA VAL A 103 -3.23 -3.63 -9.22
C VAL A 103 -4.18 -4.19 -10.25
N ILE A 104 -3.72 -5.00 -11.21
CA ILE A 104 -4.58 -5.45 -12.30
C ILE A 104 -5.69 -6.36 -11.79
N GLU A 105 -5.33 -7.47 -11.13
CA GLU A 105 -6.31 -8.47 -10.68
C GLU A 105 -7.36 -7.86 -9.74
N PRO A 106 -7.01 -7.10 -8.67
CA PRO A 106 -8.01 -6.51 -7.79
C PRO A 106 -8.92 -5.48 -8.47
N LEU A 107 -8.37 -4.64 -9.37
CA LEU A 107 -9.19 -3.64 -10.07
C LEU A 107 -10.18 -4.29 -11.03
N LEU A 108 -9.78 -5.35 -11.74
CA LEU A 108 -10.70 -6.08 -12.61
C LEU A 108 -11.81 -6.74 -11.79
N THR A 109 -11.48 -7.39 -10.67
CA THR A 109 -12.47 -7.95 -9.76
C THR A 109 -13.42 -6.89 -9.22
N ASP A 110 -12.91 -5.74 -8.74
CA ASP A 110 -13.77 -4.68 -8.20
C ASP A 110 -14.73 -4.09 -9.27
N ILE A 111 -14.31 -4.05 -10.53
CA ILE A 111 -15.13 -3.59 -11.65
C ILE A 111 -16.20 -4.62 -12.01
N GLU A 112 -15.83 -5.89 -12.12
CA GLU A 112 -16.78 -6.99 -12.37
C GLU A 112 -17.84 -7.02 -11.27
N GLU A 113 -17.44 -6.97 -10.00
CA GLU A 113 -18.36 -6.92 -8.86
C GLU A 113 -19.29 -5.69 -8.91
N PHE A 114 -18.78 -4.53 -9.36
CA PHE A 114 -19.58 -3.32 -9.50
C PHE A 114 -20.65 -3.48 -10.60
N GLN A 115 -20.28 -4.04 -11.75
CA GLN A 115 -21.20 -4.28 -12.86
C GLN A 115 -22.25 -5.35 -12.52
N GLU A 116 -21.89 -6.36 -11.72
CA GLU A 116 -22.82 -7.40 -11.27
C GLU A 116 -23.81 -6.91 -10.20
N ARG A 117 -23.35 -6.09 -9.24
CA ARG A 117 -24.20 -5.61 -8.13
C ARG A 117 -25.23 -4.57 -8.57
N ASP A 118 -24.81 -3.63 -9.41
CA ASP A 118 -25.66 -2.53 -9.84
C ASP A 118 -26.13 -2.77 -11.28
N PHE A 119 -27.20 -3.57 -11.44
CA PHE A 119 -27.78 -3.90 -12.74
C PHE A 119 -27.94 -2.67 -13.64
N GLY A 120 -27.39 -2.75 -14.86
CA GLY A 120 -27.51 -1.73 -15.91
C GLY A 120 -26.34 -0.76 -16.03
N TRP A 121 -25.32 -0.82 -15.18
CA TRP A 121 -24.09 -0.04 -15.40
C TRP A 121 -23.13 -0.75 -16.35
N THR A 122 -22.75 -0.04 -17.41
CA THR A 122 -21.74 -0.50 -18.37
C THR A 122 -20.57 0.47 -18.38
N LEU A 123 -19.34 -0.05 -18.49
CA LEU A 123 -18.15 0.77 -18.65
C LEU A 123 -18.29 1.65 -19.91
N HIS A 124 -18.24 2.97 -19.74
CA HIS A 124 -18.34 3.93 -20.83
C HIS A 124 -16.95 4.37 -21.31
N SER A 125 -16.08 4.79 -20.39
CA SER A 125 -14.71 5.18 -20.71
C SER A 125 -13.76 4.99 -19.53
N ILE A 126 -12.48 4.77 -19.82
CA ILE A 126 -11.41 4.79 -18.82
C ILE A 126 -10.79 6.17 -18.85
N GLU A 127 -10.71 6.87 -17.72
CA GLU A 127 -10.21 8.24 -17.69
C GLU A 127 -8.70 8.27 -17.39
N ASN A 128 -8.30 7.66 -16.28
CA ASN A 128 -6.91 7.69 -15.83
C ASN A 128 -6.68 6.70 -14.67
N ILE A 129 -5.40 6.47 -14.37
CA ILE A 129 -4.95 5.75 -13.19
C ILE A 129 -3.96 6.59 -12.39
N HIS A 130 -4.28 6.80 -11.12
CA HIS A 130 -3.43 7.48 -10.13
C HIS A 130 -2.58 6.45 -9.39
N ILE A 131 -1.26 6.64 -9.40
CA ILE A 131 -0.31 5.84 -8.64
C ILE A 131 0.22 6.69 -7.51
N ASN A 132 -0.14 6.29 -6.30
CA ASN A 132 0.16 6.98 -5.07
C ASN A 132 1.35 6.31 -4.39
N ILE A 133 2.47 7.01 -4.25
CA ILE A 133 3.73 6.43 -3.78
C ILE A 133 4.16 7.10 -2.48
N ASN A 134 4.23 6.32 -1.41
CA ASN A 134 4.53 6.77 -0.06
C ASN A 134 5.87 6.20 0.42
N LYS A 135 6.54 6.96 1.31
CA LYS A 135 7.73 6.51 2.02
C LYS A 135 7.39 5.30 2.86
N PHE A 136 8.18 4.24 2.72
CA PHE A 136 8.05 3.05 3.53
C PHE A 136 9.39 2.72 4.17
N ASN A 137 9.41 2.67 5.49
CA ASN A 137 10.57 2.24 6.24
C ASN A 137 10.17 1.01 7.07
N PRO A 138 10.34 -0.21 6.53
CA PRO A 138 10.03 -1.43 7.27
C PRO A 138 10.96 -1.62 8.48
N MET A 139 12.14 -0.98 8.46
CA MET A 139 13.18 -1.11 9.48
C MET A 139 13.14 0.01 10.52
N ARG A 140 12.10 0.86 10.53
CA ARG A 140 11.98 1.98 11.49
C ARG A 140 11.77 1.53 12.95
N THR A 141 11.74 0.22 13.20
CA THR A 141 11.51 -0.44 14.49
C THR A 141 12.68 -0.27 15.47
N GLY A 142 13.83 0.25 15.04
CA GLY A 142 14.87 0.69 15.95
C GLY A 142 14.36 1.79 16.89
N SER A 143 14.15 1.44 18.16
CA SER A 143 13.72 2.34 19.22
C SER A 143 14.61 2.17 20.44
N SER A 144 14.56 3.14 21.36
CA SER A 144 15.05 2.97 22.72
C SER A 144 14.18 1.97 23.47
N TYR A 145 14.59 1.65 24.70
CA TYR A 145 13.86 0.76 25.59
C TYR A 145 12.37 1.10 25.63
N ILE A 146 11.54 0.10 25.31
CA ILE A 146 10.10 0.15 25.47
C ILE A 146 9.76 -0.72 26.68
N PRO A 147 9.07 -0.18 27.70
CA PRO A 147 8.67 -0.97 28.86
C PRO A 147 7.67 -2.04 28.45
N LEU A 148 7.85 -3.25 29.00
CA LEU A 148 6.92 -4.34 28.78
C LEU A 148 5.60 -4.06 29.51
N PRO A 149 4.45 -4.45 28.95
CA PRO A 149 3.20 -4.50 29.70
C PRO A 149 3.37 -5.32 30.99
N GLY A 150 2.84 -4.85 32.11
CA GLY A 150 3.14 -5.42 33.43
C GLY A 150 2.80 -6.92 33.58
N PHE A 151 1.84 -7.44 32.82
CA PHE A 151 1.52 -8.88 32.83
C PHE A 151 2.63 -9.75 32.18
N ILE A 152 3.36 -9.21 31.19
CA ILE A 152 4.49 -9.87 30.54
C ILE A 152 5.72 -9.77 31.45
N GLU A 153 5.96 -8.57 32.02
CA GLU A 153 7.08 -8.32 32.90
C GLU A 153 7.07 -9.25 34.13
N LYS A 154 5.90 -9.41 34.77
CA LYS A 154 5.72 -10.30 35.93
C LYS A 154 6.03 -11.77 35.63
N ARG A 155 5.78 -12.23 34.41
CA ARG A 155 6.03 -13.62 33.99
C ARG A 155 7.51 -13.91 33.74
N LYS A 156 8.35 -12.87 33.60
CA LYS A 156 9.80 -12.97 33.30
C LYS A 156 10.13 -13.81 32.05
N ALA A 157 9.14 -14.07 31.19
CA ALA A 157 9.28 -14.90 29.98
C ALA A 157 9.85 -14.11 28.79
N CYS A 158 9.77 -12.78 28.84
CA CYS A 158 10.36 -11.88 27.85
C CYS A 158 11.33 -10.94 28.55
N ILE A 159 12.52 -10.79 27.99
CA ILE A 159 13.52 -9.82 28.45
C ILE A 159 13.62 -8.72 27.41
N SER A 160 13.28 -7.49 27.80
CA SER A 160 13.50 -6.29 27.01
C SER A 160 14.80 -5.64 27.46
N VAL A 161 15.83 -5.64 26.59
CA VAL A 161 17.12 -5.01 26.87
C VAL A 161 16.93 -3.49 26.99
N LYS A 162 17.42 -2.91 28.09
CA LYS A 162 17.30 -1.48 28.38
C LYS A 162 18.33 -0.68 27.59
N ASN A 163 18.02 -0.36 26.34
CA ASN A 163 18.85 0.46 25.46
C ASN A 163 18.41 1.93 25.44
N TYR A 164 19.38 2.83 25.29
CA TYR A 164 19.16 4.30 25.21
C TYR A 164 19.32 4.85 23.79
N ASP A 165 19.66 4.00 22.83
CA ASP A 165 19.78 4.31 21.41
C ASP A 165 18.59 3.75 20.61
N ASN A 166 18.52 3.99 19.30
CA ASN A 166 17.46 3.43 18.44
C ASN A 166 17.85 2.06 17.87
N LYS A 167 18.48 1.18 18.66
CA LYS A 167 19.04 -0.09 18.19
C LYS A 167 18.46 -1.34 18.88
N CYS A 168 17.25 -1.26 19.44
CA CYS A 168 16.62 -2.39 20.17
C CYS A 168 16.61 -3.70 19.36
N PHE A 169 16.50 -3.66 18.03
CA PHE A 169 16.58 -4.85 17.18
C PHE A 169 17.93 -5.55 17.26
N ILE A 170 19.04 -4.79 17.20
CA ILE A 170 20.39 -5.36 17.33
C ILE A 170 20.58 -5.91 18.74
N TRP A 171 20.15 -5.15 19.76
CA TRP A 171 20.24 -5.60 21.15
C TRP A 171 19.42 -6.87 21.41
N ALA A 172 18.27 -7.05 20.76
CA ALA A 172 17.47 -8.28 20.84
C ALA A 172 18.17 -9.47 20.19
N ILE A 173 18.86 -9.27 19.05
CA ILE A 173 19.67 -10.31 18.40
C ILE A 173 20.87 -10.68 19.27
N LEU A 174 21.61 -9.69 19.78
CA LEU A 174 22.75 -9.93 20.68
C LEU A 174 22.32 -10.65 21.96
N PHE A 175 21.16 -10.31 22.51
CA PHE A 175 20.57 -11.03 23.63
C PHE A 175 20.35 -12.52 23.32
N ALA A 176 19.80 -12.83 22.14
CA ALA A 176 19.52 -14.20 21.74
C ALA A 176 20.79 -15.01 21.43
N LEU A 177 21.80 -14.39 20.81
CA LEU A 177 23.04 -15.06 20.39
C LEU A 177 24.10 -15.13 21.50
N CYS A 178 24.09 -14.20 22.45
CA CYS A 178 25.09 -14.10 23.53
C CYS A 178 24.42 -14.23 24.91
N PRO A 179 23.90 -15.42 25.27
CA PRO A 179 23.19 -15.61 26.53
C PRO A 179 24.11 -15.34 27.73
N VAL A 180 23.67 -14.44 28.61
CA VAL A 180 24.35 -14.14 29.87
C VAL A 180 23.96 -15.19 30.89
N LYS A 181 24.93 -15.68 31.69
CA LYS A 181 24.68 -16.69 32.73
C LYS A 181 23.51 -16.26 33.65
N HIS A 182 22.61 -17.19 33.94
CA HIS A 182 21.46 -16.98 34.83
C HIS A 182 21.90 -16.36 36.16
N GLY A 183 21.24 -15.27 36.57
CA GLY A 183 21.54 -14.51 37.80
C GLY A 183 22.14 -13.13 37.54
N ASN A 184 22.74 -12.90 36.36
CA ASN A 184 23.19 -11.58 35.96
C ASN A 184 22.03 -10.79 35.31
N HIS A 185 22.06 -9.47 35.46
CA HIS A 185 21.07 -8.53 34.95
C HIS A 185 21.03 -8.50 33.41
N SER A 186 20.49 -9.55 32.80
CA SER A 186 20.40 -9.80 31.35
C SER A 186 19.57 -8.78 30.58
N ASN A 187 18.92 -7.84 31.27
CA ASN A 187 18.27 -6.69 30.66
C ASN A 187 19.18 -5.46 30.55
N ARG A 188 20.44 -5.50 31.03
CA ARG A 188 21.38 -4.38 30.97
C ARG A 188 22.13 -4.36 29.65
N LEU A 189 22.24 -3.18 29.06
CA LEU A 189 23.03 -2.96 27.85
C LEU A 189 24.48 -3.41 28.00
N ASN A 190 25.13 -3.09 29.13
CA ASN A 190 26.54 -3.40 29.39
C ASN A 190 26.88 -4.89 29.30
N SER A 191 25.89 -5.78 29.46
CA SER A 191 26.11 -7.21 29.30
C SER A 191 26.36 -7.63 27.84
N TYR A 192 26.02 -6.75 26.89
CA TYR A 192 26.08 -7.02 25.45
C TYR A 192 26.99 -6.06 24.69
N ILE A 193 27.42 -4.94 25.29
CA ILE A 193 28.25 -3.91 24.63
C ILE A 193 29.53 -4.49 24.01
N GLN A 194 30.15 -5.48 24.64
CA GLN A 194 31.37 -6.12 24.14
C GLN A 194 31.17 -6.91 22.82
N TYR A 195 29.92 -7.18 22.43
CA TYR A 195 29.57 -7.90 21.21
C TYR A 195 28.94 -7.00 20.14
N PHE A 196 28.76 -5.71 20.44
CA PHE A 196 28.20 -4.71 19.53
C PHE A 196 29.29 -4.10 18.66
#